data_AF-K4L2K7-F1
#
_entry.id   AF-K4L2K7-F1
#
_cell.length_a   1.000
_cell.length_b   1.000
_cell.length_c   1.000
_cell.angle_alpha   90.00
_cell.angle_beta   90.00
_cell.angle_gamma   90.00
#
_symmetry.space_group_name_H-M   'P 1'
#
loop_
_entity.id
_entity.type
_entity.pdbx_description
1 polymer ?
#
loop_
_entity_poly.entity_id
_entity_poly.type
_entity_poly.pdbx_seq_one_letter_code
_entity_poly.pdbx_strand_id
1 'polypeptide(L)'
;MRNGWIRVLEQSYGKGAQGRDVYVSAAAHPFFVNLELKKESSFQLMSLFRAVLSLNASPNSGDAMNGAATLRNLRGDGFAIEYYLDNGDVLISKLRFSGELTRQDSSFGTGLFEVVKGSSWVTRQTPSQHMDLLHRWDGAHYAAVAGKFVSSHSAGSRLITHIKKAYSKEVLERTVESPTNLYSMYWTESKKYGQKSDADALASLLQQAADAKAPVNWLVHGEGVKTFNKALEILKSAPSLSRYAAADEEIVRNLRAKFAEQKVFLSNPIGADEKSIKPLCNIVGLTWVDQHINSRDLRSSASRRNVYKEIASLSGKAVVGGGAAGVGLKELGVSSLQKAGAAAVDICSSAVANPTVQSVALAAGAAYGVFVAGKGVYTKSSGAYKAAKAMMISTFGAGSEFWYENDDDLFEQMSA
;
A
#
# COMPACT_ATOMS: atom_id res chain seq x y z
N MET A 1 -12.94 36.48 27.57
CA MET A 1 -13.05 35.02 27.82
C MET A 1 -14.26 34.51 27.05
N ARG A 2 -14.07 33.59 26.09
CA ARG A 2 -15.18 32.98 25.32
C ARG A 2 -15.90 31.97 26.23
N ASN A 3 -16.94 32.42 26.93
CA ASN A 3 -17.66 31.60 27.91
C ASN A 3 -18.12 30.25 27.29
N GLY A 4 -17.73 29.13 27.89
CA GLY A 4 -18.15 27.78 27.50
C GLY A 4 -17.22 27.03 26.54
N TRP A 5 -16.14 27.65 26.06
CA TRP A 5 -15.15 27.01 25.18
C TRP A 5 -13.83 26.79 25.90
N ILE A 6 -13.36 25.55 25.90
CA ILE A 6 -12.07 25.13 26.46
C ILE A 6 -11.11 24.83 25.32
N ARG A 7 -9.91 25.37 25.42
CA ARG A 7 -8.82 25.13 24.47
C ARG A 7 -8.26 23.72 24.67
N VAL A 8 -8.17 22.94 23.59
CA VAL A 8 -7.61 21.58 23.58
C VAL A 8 -6.28 21.49 22.84
N LEU A 9 -6.01 22.43 21.93
CA LEU A 9 -4.70 22.56 21.29
C LEU A 9 -4.33 24.05 21.23
N GLU A 10 -3.10 24.35 21.63
CA GLU A 10 -2.55 25.70 21.64
C GLU A 10 -1.69 25.95 20.39
N GLN A 11 -1.71 27.20 19.90
CA GLN A 11 -0.76 27.73 18.95
C GLN A 11 0.67 27.55 19.52
N SER A 12 1.46 26.68 18.91
CA SER A 12 2.85 26.51 19.33
C SER A 12 3.63 27.81 19.10
N TYR A 13 4.19 28.37 20.17
CA TYR A 13 4.97 29.61 20.14
C TYR A 13 6.35 29.37 19.49
N GLY A 14 6.46 29.74 18.21
CA GLY A 14 7.72 29.91 17.50
C GLY A 14 7.67 31.20 16.66
N LYS A 15 8.76 31.97 16.59
CA LYS A 15 8.83 33.20 15.78
C LYS A 15 8.48 32.89 14.32
N GLY A 16 7.27 33.25 13.90
CA GLY A 16 6.71 32.98 12.56
C GLY A 16 5.51 32.01 12.50
N ALA A 17 4.97 31.56 13.64
CA ALA A 17 3.95 30.51 13.67
C ALA A 17 2.54 30.94 13.18
N GLN A 18 2.01 30.23 12.18
CA GLN A 18 0.64 30.33 11.63
C GLN A 18 -0.29 29.20 12.13
N GLY A 19 -0.08 28.68 13.34
CA GLY A 19 -1.02 27.73 13.98
C GLY A 19 -2.26 28.45 14.54
N ARG A 20 -3.40 27.75 14.59
CA ARG A 20 -4.68 28.25 15.12
C ARG A 20 -5.10 27.46 16.36
N ASP A 21 -5.55 28.16 17.40
CA ASP A 21 -6.04 27.49 18.59
C ASP A 21 -7.26 26.62 18.25
N VAL A 22 -7.34 25.43 18.84
CA VAL A 22 -8.51 24.55 18.70
C VAL A 22 -9.26 24.52 20.02
N TYR A 23 -10.54 24.86 19.94
CA TYR A 23 -11.46 24.95 21.06
C TYR A 23 -12.57 23.91 20.93
N VAL A 24 -13.02 23.41 22.07
CA VAL A 24 -14.18 22.52 22.21
C VAL A 24 -15.10 23.07 23.30
N SER A 25 -16.36 22.64 23.35
CA SER A 25 -17.23 23.01 24.46
C SER A 25 -16.71 22.43 25.78
N ALA A 26 -16.95 23.11 26.90
CA ALA A 26 -16.54 22.63 28.22
C ALA A 26 -17.07 21.23 28.56
N ALA A 27 -18.28 20.90 28.08
CA ALA A 27 -18.87 19.57 28.22
C ALA A 27 -18.13 18.49 27.43
N ALA A 28 -17.53 18.84 26.28
CA ALA A 28 -16.78 17.91 25.45
C ALA A 28 -15.32 17.76 25.88
N HIS A 29 -14.76 18.69 26.66
CA HIS A 29 -13.35 18.69 27.06
C HIS A 29 -12.86 17.36 27.67
N PRO A 30 -13.59 16.68 28.59
CA PRO A 30 -13.15 15.39 29.12
C PRO A 30 -12.97 14.31 28.05
N PHE A 31 -13.76 14.33 26.97
CA PHE A 31 -13.61 13.39 25.86
C PHE A 31 -12.28 13.61 25.13
N PHE A 32 -11.89 14.86 24.87
CA PHE A 32 -10.64 15.18 24.17
C PHE A 32 -9.40 14.87 25.01
N VAL A 33 -9.47 15.08 26.33
CA VAL A 33 -8.42 14.62 27.26
C VAL A 33 -8.28 13.09 27.20
N ASN A 34 -9.41 12.37 27.20
CA ASN A 34 -9.41 10.91 27.08
C ASN A 34 -8.87 10.44 25.71
N LEU A 35 -9.24 11.13 24.64
CA LEU A 35 -8.75 10.89 23.28
C LEU A 35 -7.23 11.00 23.21
N GLU A 36 -6.63 12.04 23.81
CA GLU A 36 -5.17 12.21 23.84
C GLU A 36 -4.46 11.07 24.60
N LEU A 37 -5.06 10.63 25.72
CA LEU A 37 -4.54 9.53 26.53
C LEU A 37 -4.69 8.16 25.85
N LYS A 38 -5.77 7.94 25.10
CA LYS A 38 -6.12 6.63 24.50
C LYS A 38 -5.91 6.53 23.00
N LYS A 39 -5.37 7.55 22.34
CA LYS A 39 -5.12 7.56 20.88
C LYS A 39 -4.36 6.31 20.40
N GLU A 40 -3.47 5.76 21.22
CA GLU A 40 -2.66 4.58 20.90
C GLU A 40 -3.42 3.24 21.02
N SER A 41 -4.62 3.20 21.61
CA SER A 41 -5.37 1.95 21.79
C SER A 41 -6.15 1.53 20.54
N SER A 42 -6.31 2.41 19.55
CA SER A 42 -7.06 2.15 18.33
C SER A 42 -6.62 3.08 17.20
N PHE A 43 -6.46 2.53 15.99
CA PHE A 43 -6.10 3.35 14.83
C PHE A 43 -7.19 4.39 14.48
N GLN A 44 -8.46 4.11 14.80
CA GLN A 44 -9.56 5.05 14.60
C GLN A 44 -9.44 6.25 15.56
N LEU A 45 -9.10 6.01 16.83
CA LEU A 45 -8.84 7.08 17.79
C LEU A 45 -7.60 7.90 17.40
N MET A 46 -6.54 7.24 16.93
CA MET A 46 -5.37 7.93 16.38
C MET A 46 -5.74 8.78 15.16
N SER A 47 -6.55 8.26 14.23
CA SER A 47 -7.03 9.01 13.06
C SER A 47 -7.86 10.23 13.46
N LEU A 48 -8.75 10.09 14.45
CA LEU A 48 -9.52 11.21 14.99
C LEU A 48 -8.60 12.24 15.64
N PHE A 49 -7.65 11.81 16.47
CA PHE A 49 -6.68 12.70 17.12
C PHE A 49 -5.84 13.48 16.09
N ARG A 50 -5.33 12.80 15.06
CA ARG A 50 -4.61 13.46 13.95
C ARG A 50 -5.47 14.44 13.17
N ALA A 51 -6.75 14.12 12.95
CA ALA A 51 -7.68 15.04 12.31
C ALA A 51 -7.87 16.31 13.15
N VAL A 52 -8.01 16.17 14.48
CA VAL A 52 -8.08 17.31 15.41
C VAL A 52 -6.78 18.14 15.37
N LEU A 53 -5.62 17.49 15.40
CA LEU A 53 -4.33 18.17 15.22
C LEU A 53 -4.22 18.87 13.85
N SER A 54 -4.75 18.27 12.80
CA SER A 54 -4.71 18.86 11.45
C SER A 54 -5.47 20.17 11.37
N LEU A 55 -6.51 20.35 12.20
CA LEU A 55 -7.28 21.60 12.25
C LEU A 55 -6.45 22.76 12.82
N ASN A 56 -5.52 22.49 13.75
CA ASN A 56 -4.63 23.50 14.29
C ASN A 56 -3.70 24.09 13.20
N ALA A 57 -3.19 23.27 12.28
CA ALA A 57 -2.26 23.73 11.25
C ALA A 57 -2.90 23.98 9.88
N SER A 58 -4.07 23.42 9.63
CA SER A 58 -4.81 23.53 8.38
C SER A 58 -6.31 23.67 8.69
N PRO A 59 -6.72 24.83 9.25
CA PRO A 59 -8.12 25.11 9.60
C PRO A 59 -9.05 25.14 8.39
N ASN A 60 -8.50 25.18 7.16
CA ASN A 60 -9.26 25.16 5.91
C ASN A 60 -9.35 23.77 5.27
N SER A 61 -8.99 22.69 5.99
CA SER A 61 -8.94 21.33 5.47
C SER A 61 -10.29 20.64 5.28
N GLY A 62 -11.35 21.15 5.91
CA GLY A 62 -12.72 20.61 5.79
C GLY A 62 -13.55 21.33 4.74
N ASP A 63 -14.58 20.67 4.21
CA ASP A 63 -15.46 21.25 3.20
C ASP A 63 -16.34 22.36 3.79
N ALA A 64 -16.47 23.48 3.08
CA ALA A 64 -17.35 24.57 3.48
C ALA A 64 -18.82 24.13 3.42
N MET A 65 -19.55 24.31 4.53
CA MET A 65 -20.97 23.94 4.63
C MET A 65 -21.92 25.12 4.43
N ASN A 66 -21.39 26.35 4.38
CA ASN A 66 -22.17 27.57 4.17
C ASN A 66 -21.48 28.49 3.16
N GLY A 67 -22.23 29.41 2.56
CA GLY A 67 -21.72 30.35 1.56
C GLY A 67 -20.62 31.29 2.09
N ALA A 68 -20.53 31.49 3.41
CA ALA A 68 -19.47 32.26 4.07
C ALA A 68 -18.21 31.43 4.42
N ALA A 69 -18.23 30.11 4.19
CA ALA A 69 -17.16 29.15 4.53
C ALA A 69 -16.67 29.17 6.00
N THR A 70 -17.47 29.74 6.90
CA THR A 70 -17.18 29.81 8.33
C THR A 70 -17.54 28.53 9.07
N LEU A 71 -18.54 27.79 8.59
CA LEU A 71 -18.86 26.43 9.06
C LEU A 71 -18.25 25.42 8.09
N ARG A 72 -17.51 24.46 8.65
CA ARG A 72 -16.78 23.47 7.88
C ARG A 72 -17.01 22.06 8.43
N ASN A 73 -16.84 21.08 7.54
CA ASN A 73 -16.93 19.66 7.87
C ASN A 73 -15.67 18.94 7.44
N LEU A 74 -14.91 18.40 8.40
CA LEU A 74 -13.80 17.50 8.12
C LEU A 74 -14.28 16.06 8.29
N ARG A 75 -14.28 15.30 7.20
CA ARG A 75 -14.65 13.88 7.19
C ARG A 75 -13.41 13.00 7.27
N GLY A 76 -13.44 12.02 8.17
CA GLY A 76 -12.47 10.94 8.28
C GLY A 76 -13.16 9.58 8.19
N ASP A 77 -12.37 8.51 8.26
CA ASP A 77 -12.93 7.16 8.30
C ASP A 77 -13.54 6.89 9.68
N GLY A 78 -14.85 6.66 9.72
CA GLY A 78 -15.60 6.43 10.96
C GLY A 78 -16.07 7.69 11.71
N PHE A 79 -15.68 8.90 11.29
CA PHE A 79 -16.05 10.14 11.99
C PHE A 79 -16.19 11.36 11.07
N ALA A 80 -16.92 12.37 11.55
CA ALA A 80 -16.97 13.70 10.96
C ALA A 80 -16.89 14.77 12.05
N ILE A 81 -16.06 15.79 11.81
CA ILE A 81 -15.86 16.94 12.69
C ILE A 81 -16.49 18.16 12.02
N GLU A 82 -17.57 18.66 12.59
CA GLU A 82 -18.12 19.97 12.24
C GLU A 82 -17.48 21.02 13.14
N TYR A 83 -16.97 22.09 12.53
CA TYR A 83 -16.28 23.16 13.24
C TYR A 83 -16.53 24.51 12.58
N TYR A 84 -16.36 25.56 13.37
CA TYR A 84 -16.42 26.94 12.91
C TYR A 84 -15.04 27.58 12.93
N LEU A 85 -14.81 28.53 12.03
CA LEU A 85 -13.68 29.44 12.09
C LEU A 85 -14.12 30.77 12.70
N ASP A 86 -13.54 31.13 13.85
CA ASP A 86 -13.77 32.41 14.52
C ASP A 86 -12.45 33.15 14.74
N ASN A 87 -12.26 34.28 14.05
CA ASN A 87 -10.99 35.02 13.98
C ASN A 87 -9.78 34.15 13.60
N GLY A 88 -10.02 33.09 12.83
CA GLY A 88 -9.02 32.13 12.40
C GLY A 88 -8.86 30.92 13.34
N ASP A 89 -9.36 30.98 14.57
CA ASP A 89 -9.36 29.84 15.49
C ASP A 89 -10.41 28.80 15.10
N VAL A 90 -10.18 27.55 15.49
CA VAL A 90 -11.08 26.43 15.21
C VAL A 90 -11.95 26.16 16.44
N LEU A 91 -13.27 26.19 16.26
CA LEU A 91 -14.24 25.84 17.28
C LEU A 91 -14.96 24.56 16.86
N ILE A 92 -14.58 23.41 17.42
CA ILE A 92 -15.23 22.12 17.14
C ILE A 92 -16.61 22.13 17.78
N SER A 93 -17.64 22.18 16.95
CA SER A 93 -19.03 22.30 17.39
C SER A 93 -19.72 20.94 17.52
N LYS A 94 -19.38 19.99 16.65
CA LYS A 94 -20.00 18.66 16.68
C LYS A 94 -19.03 17.61 16.18
N LEU A 95 -18.94 16.53 16.95
CA LEU A 95 -18.31 15.29 16.53
C LEU A 95 -19.41 14.28 16.24
N ARG A 96 -19.42 13.73 15.03
CA ARG A 96 -20.34 12.68 14.62
C ARG A 96 -19.56 11.40 14.41
N PHE A 97 -19.88 10.39 15.20
CA PHE A 97 -19.57 9.01 14.87
C PHE A 97 -20.78 8.48 14.12
N SER A 98 -20.60 7.91 12.94
CA SER A 98 -21.78 7.41 12.22
C SER A 98 -22.14 6.01 12.72
N GLY A 99 -23.44 5.80 12.99
CA GLY A 99 -24.05 4.49 13.26
C GLY A 99 -24.05 3.57 12.03
N GLU A 100 -23.95 4.14 10.82
CA GLU A 100 -23.68 3.39 9.58
C GLU A 100 -22.19 3.03 9.42
N LEU A 101 -21.29 3.70 10.16
CA LEU A 101 -19.86 3.41 10.29
C LEU A 101 -19.56 2.52 11.52
N THR A 102 -20.57 2.22 12.34
CA THR A 102 -20.55 1.19 13.40
C THR A 102 -21.46 0.00 13.06
N ARG A 103 -21.95 -0.08 11.81
CA ARG A 103 -22.54 -1.31 11.32
C ARG A 103 -21.42 -2.30 11.01
N GLN A 104 -21.21 -3.16 12.01
CA GLN A 104 -20.79 -4.55 11.90
C GLN A 104 -21.76 -5.34 10.99
N ASP A 105 -22.22 -4.77 9.87
CA ASP A 105 -23.07 -5.42 8.88
C ASP A 105 -22.19 -5.88 7.71
N SER A 106 -21.56 -7.03 7.91
CA SER A 106 -21.37 -8.06 6.87
C SER A 106 -20.57 -7.79 5.59
N SER A 107 -19.98 -6.61 5.35
CA SER A 107 -18.94 -6.47 4.31
C SER A 107 -17.55 -6.41 4.95
N PHE A 108 -16.88 -7.55 4.91
CA PHE A 108 -15.53 -7.82 5.42
C PHE A 108 -14.40 -7.08 4.66
N GLY A 109 -14.63 -5.82 4.27
CA GLY A 109 -13.98 -5.25 3.11
C GLY A 109 -12.64 -4.59 3.33
N THR A 110 -12.53 -3.63 4.24
CA THR A 110 -11.32 -2.81 4.39
C THR A 110 -10.96 -2.66 5.86
N GLY A 111 -9.67 -2.76 6.20
CA GLY A 111 -9.19 -2.55 7.56
C GLY A 111 -7.89 -3.30 7.87
N LEU A 112 -7.51 -3.24 9.14
CA LEU A 112 -6.43 -4.04 9.71
C LEU A 112 -6.95 -5.43 10.05
N PHE A 113 -6.31 -6.48 9.57
CA PHE A 113 -6.63 -7.87 9.88
C PHE A 113 -5.44 -8.54 10.54
N GLU A 114 -5.69 -9.54 11.37
CA GLU A 114 -4.65 -10.44 11.87
C GLU A 114 -4.64 -11.70 11.01
N VAL A 115 -3.45 -12.09 10.55
CA VAL A 115 -3.24 -13.35 9.85
C VAL A 115 -2.48 -14.27 10.78
N VAL A 116 -3.12 -15.36 11.19
CA VAL A 116 -2.62 -16.28 12.21
C VAL A 116 -2.15 -17.58 11.59
N LYS A 117 -1.08 -18.14 12.17
CA LYS A 117 -0.57 -19.45 11.84
C LYS A 117 -1.23 -20.52 12.69
N GLY A 118 -2.07 -21.34 12.06
CA GLY A 118 -2.51 -22.63 12.59
C GLY A 118 -1.83 -23.76 11.82
N SER A 119 -2.62 -24.70 11.29
CA SER A 119 -2.14 -25.65 10.27
C SER A 119 -1.69 -24.91 9.00
N SER A 120 -2.41 -23.85 8.62
CA SER A 120 -2.06 -22.92 7.55
C SER A 120 -2.18 -21.46 8.01
N TRP A 121 -1.71 -20.53 7.18
CA TRP A 121 -1.89 -19.09 7.40
C TRP A 121 -3.30 -18.69 7.02
N VAL A 122 -4.03 -18.11 7.98
CA VAL A 122 -5.45 -17.76 7.83
C VAL A 122 -5.69 -16.34 8.31
N THR A 123 -6.31 -15.53 7.47
CA THR A 123 -6.79 -14.20 7.84
C THR A 123 -8.03 -14.34 8.74
N ARG A 124 -7.98 -13.76 9.95
CA ARG A 124 -9.17 -13.66 10.82
C ARG A 124 -10.23 -12.83 10.12
N GLN A 125 -11.50 -13.22 10.25
CA GLN A 125 -12.59 -12.55 9.52
C GLN A 125 -12.86 -11.14 10.05
N THR A 126 -12.70 -10.90 11.36
CA THR A 126 -12.98 -9.60 11.95
C THR A 126 -11.75 -8.69 11.88
N PRO A 127 -11.87 -7.47 11.32
CA PRO A 127 -10.79 -6.49 11.40
C PRO A 127 -10.45 -6.15 12.85
N SER A 128 -9.15 -6.05 13.15
CA SER A 128 -8.65 -5.55 14.42
C SER A 128 -8.64 -4.02 14.44
N GLN A 129 -8.74 -3.45 15.64
CA GLN A 129 -8.64 -2.01 15.87
C GLN A 129 -7.20 -1.54 16.17
N HIS A 130 -6.29 -2.47 16.46
CA HIS A 130 -4.89 -2.18 16.77
C HIS A 130 -3.99 -3.33 16.33
N MET A 131 -2.71 -3.03 16.10
CA MET A 131 -1.69 -4.07 15.89
C MET A 131 -1.24 -4.65 17.23
N ASP A 132 -1.10 -5.97 17.32
CA ASP A 132 -0.44 -6.61 18.46
C ASP A 132 1.09 -6.47 18.35
N LEU A 133 1.59 -5.30 18.74
CA LEU A 133 3.00 -4.93 18.67
C LEU A 133 3.89 -5.67 19.69
N LEU A 134 3.28 -6.42 20.62
CA LEU A 134 3.99 -7.29 21.57
C LEU A 134 4.30 -8.64 20.92
N HIS A 135 3.46 -9.10 19.99
CA HIS A 135 3.76 -10.28 19.18
C HIS A 135 4.88 -9.99 18.18
N ARG A 136 6.03 -10.65 18.34
CA ARG A 136 7.24 -10.42 17.52
C ARG A 136 7.87 -11.73 17.07
N TRP A 137 8.39 -11.74 15.85
CA TRP A 137 9.25 -12.80 15.33
C TRP A 137 10.67 -12.26 15.31
N ASP A 138 11.63 -12.97 15.91
CA ASP A 138 13.05 -12.61 15.90
C ASP A 138 13.32 -11.12 16.21
N GLY A 139 12.54 -10.55 17.15
CA GLY A 139 12.72 -9.20 17.67
C GLY A 139 11.85 -8.10 17.04
N ALA A 140 11.09 -8.37 15.97
CA ALA A 140 10.20 -7.38 15.32
C ALA A 140 8.78 -7.90 15.08
N HIS A 141 7.79 -7.00 15.08
CA HIS A 141 6.45 -7.30 14.58
C HIS A 141 6.45 -7.26 13.05
N TYR A 142 5.70 -8.15 12.40
CA TYR A 142 5.58 -8.18 10.95
C TYR A 142 4.22 -7.65 10.54
N ALA A 143 4.22 -6.74 9.57
CA ALA A 143 3.01 -6.15 9.04
C ALA A 143 3.05 -6.07 7.53
N ALA A 144 1.90 -6.19 6.87
CA ALA A 144 1.78 -6.12 5.44
C ALA A 144 0.71 -5.13 5.00
N VAL A 145 0.99 -4.37 3.94
CA VAL A 145 0.00 -3.56 3.22
C VAL A 145 -0.32 -4.29 1.93
N ALA A 146 -1.50 -4.87 1.86
CA ALA A 146 -1.88 -5.73 0.75
C ALA A 146 -2.25 -4.91 -0.50
N GLY A 147 -1.81 -5.42 -1.66
CA GLY A 147 -2.23 -4.94 -2.97
C GLY A 147 -3.49 -5.64 -3.46
N LYS A 148 -3.63 -5.79 -4.77
CA LYS A 148 -4.77 -6.50 -5.36
C LYS A 148 -4.61 -8.01 -5.22
N PHE A 149 -5.52 -8.61 -4.44
CA PHE A 149 -5.73 -10.05 -4.37
C PHE A 149 -7.20 -10.40 -4.67
N VAL A 150 -7.48 -11.69 -4.84
CA VAL A 150 -8.84 -12.22 -4.96
C VAL A 150 -9.68 -11.95 -3.71
N SER A 151 -9.09 -12.14 -2.52
CA SER A 151 -9.74 -11.94 -1.21
C SER A 151 -8.70 -11.62 -0.13
N SER A 152 -9.16 -11.14 1.03
CA SER A 152 -8.30 -10.94 2.22
C SER A 152 -7.69 -12.26 2.71
N HIS A 153 -8.38 -13.39 2.53
CA HIS A 153 -7.83 -14.71 2.86
C HIS A 153 -6.70 -15.11 1.90
N SER A 154 -6.86 -14.89 0.60
CA SER A 154 -5.80 -15.12 -0.39
C SER A 154 -4.58 -14.21 -0.12
N ALA A 155 -4.82 -12.95 0.21
CA ALA A 155 -3.76 -12.03 0.59
C ALA A 155 -3.00 -12.54 1.83
N GLY A 156 -3.72 -12.97 2.87
CA GLY A 156 -3.11 -13.50 4.09
C GLY A 156 -2.28 -14.77 3.89
N SER A 157 -2.78 -15.71 3.10
CA SER A 157 -2.05 -16.96 2.86
C SER A 157 -0.84 -16.78 1.96
N ARG A 158 -0.84 -15.78 1.06
CA ARG A 158 0.24 -15.54 0.10
C ARG A 158 1.30 -14.58 0.60
N LEU A 159 0.91 -13.50 1.27
CA LEU A 159 1.84 -12.46 1.72
C LEU A 159 2.89 -12.97 2.69
N ILE A 160 2.62 -14.05 3.43
CA ILE A 160 3.63 -14.66 4.28
C ILE A 160 4.87 -15.12 3.51
N THR A 161 4.71 -15.69 2.31
CA THR A 161 5.83 -16.11 1.46
C THR A 161 6.67 -14.90 1.05
N HIS A 162 6.00 -13.78 0.75
CA HIS A 162 6.68 -12.53 0.45
C HIS A 162 7.42 -11.98 1.67
N ILE A 163 6.84 -12.04 2.88
CA ILE A 163 7.49 -11.62 4.13
C ILE A 163 8.74 -12.45 4.38
N LYS A 164 8.64 -13.78 4.30
CA LYS A 164 9.77 -14.70 4.51
C LYS A 164 10.93 -14.41 3.57
N LYS A 165 10.65 -14.16 2.28
CA LYS A 165 11.70 -13.88 1.30
C LYS A 165 12.29 -12.48 1.47
N ALA A 166 11.44 -11.48 1.70
CA ALA A 166 11.85 -10.09 1.93
C ALA A 166 12.80 -9.91 3.12
N TYR A 167 12.54 -10.64 4.21
CA TYR A 167 13.27 -10.54 5.48
C TYR A 167 14.01 -11.84 5.83
N SER A 168 14.47 -12.57 4.81
CA SER A 168 15.11 -13.88 4.96
C SER A 168 16.41 -13.86 5.78
N LYS A 169 17.04 -12.70 5.93
CA LYS A 169 18.24 -12.52 6.77
C LYS A 169 17.90 -12.24 8.22
N GLU A 170 16.75 -11.63 8.47
CA GLU A 170 16.27 -11.26 9.79
C GLU A 170 15.38 -12.32 10.43
N VAL A 171 14.78 -13.20 9.62
CA VAL A 171 13.77 -14.16 10.08
C VAL A 171 14.20 -15.59 9.79
N LEU A 172 14.22 -16.40 10.83
CA LEU A 172 14.42 -17.84 10.67
C LEU A 172 13.09 -18.50 10.31
N GLU A 173 13.12 -19.37 9.29
CA GLU A 173 11.90 -20.04 8.81
C GLU A 173 11.17 -20.83 9.91
N ARG A 174 11.93 -21.47 10.81
CA ARG A 174 11.39 -22.16 12.00
C ARG A 174 10.64 -21.23 12.94
N THR A 175 11.07 -19.96 13.04
CA THR A 175 10.41 -18.98 13.90
C THR A 175 9.05 -18.67 13.31
N VAL A 176 8.95 -18.44 12.00
CA VAL A 176 7.71 -18.08 11.29
C VAL A 176 6.64 -19.16 11.39
N GLU A 177 7.03 -20.42 11.24
CA GLU A 177 6.09 -21.55 11.18
C GLU A 177 5.52 -21.98 12.54
N SER A 178 5.87 -21.30 13.63
CA SER A 178 5.34 -21.60 14.97
C SER A 178 3.80 -21.45 15.04
N PRO A 179 3.06 -22.44 15.59
CA PRO A 179 1.60 -22.52 15.55
C PRO A 179 0.83 -21.51 16.43
N THR A 180 1.45 -20.40 16.79
CA THR A 180 0.80 -19.29 17.49
C THR A 180 1.14 -17.95 16.87
N ASN A 181 1.93 -17.95 15.79
CA ASN A 181 2.39 -16.73 15.19
C ASN A 181 1.29 -15.99 14.48
N LEU A 182 1.43 -14.68 14.46
CA LEU A 182 0.58 -13.80 13.68
C LEU A 182 1.38 -12.67 13.05
N TYR A 183 0.84 -12.12 11.97
CA TYR A 183 1.25 -10.83 11.43
C TYR A 183 0.04 -9.97 11.13
N SER A 184 0.25 -8.66 11.11
CA SER A 184 -0.78 -7.67 10.81
C SER A 184 -0.91 -7.45 9.31
N MET A 185 -2.12 -7.38 8.77
CA MET A 185 -2.35 -7.12 7.35
C MET A 185 -3.38 -6.02 7.16
N TYR A 186 -2.97 -4.90 6.57
CA TYR A 186 -3.88 -3.88 6.09
C TYR A 186 -4.42 -4.25 4.71
N TRP A 187 -5.74 -4.33 4.56
CA TRP A 187 -6.42 -4.77 3.34
C TRP A 187 -7.53 -3.79 2.93
N THR A 188 -7.78 -3.65 1.63
CA THR A 188 -8.88 -2.84 1.06
C THR A 188 -9.63 -3.61 -0.04
N GLU A 189 -10.90 -3.94 0.20
CA GLU A 189 -11.75 -4.68 -0.76
C GLU A 189 -12.21 -3.80 -1.91
N SER A 190 -12.32 -2.50 -1.67
CA SER A 190 -12.74 -1.52 -2.69
C SER A 190 -11.84 -1.53 -3.93
N LYS A 191 -10.60 -2.05 -3.79
CA LYS A 191 -9.52 -1.98 -4.78
C LYS A 191 -9.22 -0.54 -5.23
N LYS A 192 -9.68 0.46 -4.48
CA LYS A 192 -9.42 1.89 -4.72
C LYS A 192 -8.16 2.32 -3.95
N TYR A 193 -7.03 1.76 -4.35
CA TYR A 193 -5.74 2.04 -3.71
C TYR A 193 -5.36 3.52 -3.82
N GLY A 194 -4.86 4.07 -2.71
CA GLY A 194 -4.52 5.49 -2.60
C GLY A 194 -5.72 6.42 -2.38
N GLN A 195 -6.87 5.92 -1.92
CA GLN A 195 -7.90 6.80 -1.38
C GLN A 195 -7.42 7.47 -0.09
N LYS A 196 -7.94 8.68 0.17
CA LYS A 196 -7.54 9.48 1.34
C LYS A 196 -7.82 8.75 2.65
N SER A 197 -9.00 8.15 2.80
CA SER A 197 -9.39 7.36 3.97
C SER A 197 -8.40 6.23 4.27
N ASP A 198 -8.07 5.44 3.24
CA ASP A 198 -7.17 4.29 3.38
C ASP A 198 -5.74 4.73 3.71
N ALA A 199 -5.29 5.85 3.11
CA ALA A 199 -3.97 6.42 3.37
C ALA A 199 -3.89 7.02 4.79
N ASP A 200 -4.96 7.68 5.25
CA ASP A 200 -5.07 8.22 6.61
C ASP A 200 -5.04 7.10 7.64
N ALA A 201 -5.83 6.02 7.44
CA ALA A 201 -5.84 4.86 8.33
C ALA A 201 -4.46 4.18 8.42
N LEU A 202 -3.81 3.96 7.28
CA LEU A 202 -2.47 3.37 7.25
C LEU A 202 -1.42 4.27 7.91
N ALA A 203 -1.49 5.59 7.71
CA ALA A 203 -0.62 6.54 8.41
C ALA A 203 -0.84 6.49 9.94
N SER A 204 -2.07 6.24 10.41
CA SER A 204 -2.35 6.09 11.85
C SER A 204 -1.75 4.80 12.41
N LEU A 205 -1.75 3.70 11.65
CA LEU A 205 -1.08 2.45 12.05
C LEU A 205 0.44 2.63 12.16
N LEU A 206 1.05 3.31 11.19
CA LEU A 206 2.48 3.62 11.21
C LEU A 206 2.85 4.49 12.44
N GLN A 207 2.02 5.49 12.76
CA GLN A 207 2.21 6.32 13.95
C GLN A 207 2.01 5.55 15.25
N GLN A 208 1.00 4.69 15.33
CA GLN A 208 0.77 3.84 16.51
C GLN A 208 2.01 2.98 16.81
N ALA A 209 2.61 2.37 15.77
CA ALA A 209 3.85 1.62 15.93
C ALA A 209 5.05 2.51 16.37
N ALA A 210 5.14 3.73 15.84
CA ALA A 210 6.22 4.66 16.14
C ALA A 210 6.14 5.21 17.57
N ASP A 211 4.94 5.58 18.03
CA ASP A 211 4.73 6.09 19.39
C ASP A 211 4.95 4.98 20.43
N ALA A 212 4.57 3.73 20.10
CA ALA A 212 4.91 2.55 20.90
C ALA A 212 6.40 2.16 20.84
N LYS A 213 7.22 2.84 20.03
CA LYS A 213 8.63 2.50 19.74
C LYS A 213 8.82 1.03 19.39
N ALA A 214 7.86 0.46 18.67
CA ALA A 214 7.85 -0.94 18.32
C ALA A 214 8.69 -1.17 17.05
N PRO A 215 9.60 -2.15 17.04
CA PRO A 215 10.25 -2.60 15.81
C PRO A 215 9.22 -3.29 14.92
N VAL A 216 9.02 -2.76 13.72
CA VAL A 216 8.04 -3.29 12.75
C VAL A 216 8.67 -3.44 11.37
N ASN A 217 8.55 -4.63 10.80
CA ASN A 217 8.97 -4.93 9.43
C ASN A 217 7.75 -4.92 8.51
N TRP A 218 7.63 -3.86 7.71
CA TRP A 218 6.54 -3.64 6.79
C TRP A 218 6.83 -4.25 5.42
N LEU A 219 5.93 -5.11 4.94
CA LEU A 219 5.90 -5.55 3.55
C LEU A 219 4.77 -4.80 2.82
N VAL A 220 5.10 -4.01 1.80
CA VAL A 220 4.09 -3.28 1.02
C VAL A 220 4.00 -3.90 -0.36
N HIS A 221 2.84 -4.47 -0.70
CA HIS A 221 2.67 -5.28 -1.90
C HIS A 221 1.82 -4.61 -2.98
N GLY A 222 2.18 -4.78 -4.26
CA GLY A 222 1.30 -4.49 -5.38
C GLY A 222 0.85 -3.04 -5.44
N GLU A 223 -0.45 -2.84 -5.68
CA GLU A 223 -1.11 -1.55 -5.68
C GLU A 223 -1.23 -0.90 -4.28
N GLY A 224 -1.03 -1.68 -3.20
CA GLY A 224 -1.00 -1.19 -1.81
C GLY A 224 0.07 -0.12 -1.60
N VAL A 225 1.10 -0.14 -2.45
CA VAL A 225 2.15 0.87 -2.54
C VAL A 225 1.60 2.28 -2.80
N LYS A 226 0.50 2.43 -3.54
CA LYS A 226 -0.14 3.75 -3.73
C LYS A 226 -0.69 4.31 -2.41
N THR A 227 -1.34 3.46 -1.62
CA THR A 227 -1.87 3.81 -0.30
C THR A 227 -0.72 4.15 0.65
N PHE A 228 0.33 3.33 0.66
CA PHE A 228 1.51 3.55 1.48
C PHE A 228 2.24 4.86 1.13
N ASN A 229 2.47 5.14 -0.16
CA ASN A 229 3.11 6.38 -0.61
C ASN A 229 2.33 7.62 -0.12
N LYS A 230 1.00 7.61 -0.24
CA LYS A 230 0.16 8.70 0.28
C LYS A 230 0.16 8.76 1.80
N ALA A 231 0.20 7.62 2.49
CA ALA A 231 0.34 7.59 3.94
C ALA A 231 1.64 8.30 4.37
N LEU A 232 2.77 8.03 3.69
CA LEU A 232 4.03 8.73 3.94
C LEU A 232 3.95 10.24 3.65
N GLU A 233 3.25 10.65 2.59
CA GLU A 233 3.01 12.07 2.31
C GLU A 233 2.21 12.75 3.43
N ILE A 234 1.22 12.06 3.98
CA ILE A 234 0.45 12.57 5.13
C ILE A 234 1.35 12.63 6.38
N LEU A 235 2.18 11.62 6.64
CA LEU A 235 3.11 11.63 7.77
C LEU A 235 4.14 12.75 7.67
N LYS A 236 4.67 12.99 6.46
CA LYS A 236 5.57 14.11 6.16
C LYS A 236 4.92 15.46 6.43
N SER A 237 3.61 15.59 6.23
CA SER A 237 2.87 16.86 6.38
C SER A 237 2.13 17.00 7.71
N ALA A 238 2.20 15.99 8.60
CA ALA A 238 1.47 15.99 9.86
C ALA A 238 1.96 17.10 10.80
N PRO A 239 1.06 17.88 11.43
CA PRO A 239 1.43 19.02 12.26
C PRO A 239 1.99 18.69 13.63
N SER A 240 1.74 17.49 14.18
CA SER A 240 2.46 16.98 15.36
C SER A 240 3.95 16.72 15.09
N LEU A 241 4.37 16.80 13.82
CA LEU A 241 5.67 16.36 13.37
C LEU A 241 6.41 17.39 12.50
N SER A 242 5.84 18.53 12.10
CA SER A 242 6.53 19.32 11.06
C SER A 242 6.41 20.84 11.02
N ARG A 243 5.62 21.57 11.83
CA ARG A 243 5.47 23.01 11.49
C ARG A 243 5.58 24.13 12.51
N TYR A 244 5.52 23.96 13.83
CA TYR A 244 5.41 25.17 14.68
C TYR A 244 6.23 25.26 15.97
N ALA A 245 7.31 24.48 16.14
CA ALA A 245 8.34 24.82 17.14
C ALA A 245 9.74 24.29 16.74
N ALA A 246 10.64 25.21 16.40
CA ALA A 246 12.08 25.04 16.11
C ALA A 246 12.48 24.66 14.67
N ALA A 247 13.60 25.24 14.23
CA ALA A 247 14.12 25.20 12.86
C ALA A 247 14.65 23.80 12.46
N ASP A 248 13.85 23.10 11.64
CA ASP A 248 14.13 22.10 10.61
C ASP A 248 15.11 20.90 10.78
N GLU A 249 16.01 20.84 11.76
CA GLU A 249 16.87 19.64 11.94
C GLU A 249 16.47 18.76 13.13
N GLU A 250 16.12 19.37 14.26
CA GLU A 250 15.83 18.64 15.50
C GLU A 250 14.48 17.91 15.45
N ILE A 251 13.46 18.52 14.85
CA ILE A 251 12.16 17.86 14.62
C ILE A 251 12.31 16.71 13.64
N VAL A 252 13.02 16.90 12.52
CA VAL A 252 13.30 15.83 11.55
C VAL A 252 14.10 14.71 12.22
N ARG A 253 15.06 15.03 13.09
CA ARG A 253 15.80 14.05 13.90
C ARG A 253 14.88 13.31 14.87
N ASN A 254 13.97 13.99 15.56
CA ASN A 254 13.04 13.38 16.51
C ASN A 254 11.97 12.51 15.82
N LEU A 255 11.46 12.96 14.68
CA LEU A 255 10.64 12.17 13.74
C LEU A 255 11.37 10.90 13.33
N ARG A 256 12.60 11.06 12.81
CA ARG A 256 13.43 9.94 12.38
C ARG A 256 13.68 8.96 13.51
N ALA A 257 13.96 9.45 14.72
CA ALA A 257 14.16 8.63 15.89
C ALA A 257 12.90 7.83 16.28
N LYS A 258 11.70 8.41 16.13
CA LYS A 258 10.44 7.70 16.42
C LYS A 258 10.16 6.55 15.45
N PHE A 259 10.48 6.74 14.16
CA PHE A 259 10.23 5.75 13.11
C PHE A 259 11.42 4.83 12.82
N ALA A 260 12.58 5.05 13.44
CA ALA A 260 13.84 4.36 13.15
C ALA A 260 13.75 2.82 13.25
N GLU A 261 12.94 2.33 14.19
CA GLU A 261 12.75 0.89 14.44
C GLU A 261 11.87 0.21 13.37
N GLN A 262 11.31 0.98 12.46
CA GLN A 262 10.44 0.45 11.41
C GLN A 262 11.18 0.33 10.08
N LYS A 263 11.12 -0.86 9.48
CA LYS A 263 11.73 -1.18 8.19
C LYS A 263 10.67 -1.41 7.12
N VAL A 264 11.01 -1.14 5.87
CA VAL A 264 10.08 -1.28 4.74
C VAL A 264 10.72 -2.05 3.59
N PHE A 265 10.00 -3.03 3.09
CA PHE A 265 10.30 -3.78 1.87
C PHE A 265 9.11 -3.67 0.91
N LEU A 266 9.37 -3.40 -0.37
CA LEU A 266 8.31 -3.40 -1.40
C LEU A 266 8.30 -4.72 -2.17
N SER A 267 7.14 -5.36 -2.27
CA SER A 267 6.96 -6.52 -3.13
C SER A 267 6.06 -6.17 -4.31
N ASN A 268 6.57 -6.33 -5.53
CA ASN A 268 5.86 -6.11 -6.78
C ASN A 268 5.16 -4.73 -6.83
N PRO A 269 5.88 -3.63 -6.58
CA PRO A 269 5.25 -2.31 -6.44
C PRO A 269 4.53 -1.86 -7.73
N ILE A 270 3.28 -1.42 -7.59
CA ILE A 270 2.48 -0.86 -8.69
C ILE A 270 1.99 0.55 -8.31
N GLY A 271 2.31 1.53 -9.17
CA GLY A 271 1.76 2.89 -9.10
C GLY A 271 2.62 3.94 -8.41
N ALA A 272 3.70 3.55 -7.74
CA ALA A 272 4.79 4.42 -7.33
C ALA A 272 6.10 3.65 -7.46
N ASP A 273 7.21 4.35 -7.75
CA ASP A 273 8.51 3.74 -8.00
C ASP A 273 9.46 3.91 -6.81
N GLU A 274 10.58 3.19 -6.83
CA GLU A 274 11.60 3.32 -5.80
C GLU A 274 12.06 4.78 -5.62
N LYS A 275 12.13 5.52 -6.73
CA LYS A 275 12.61 6.91 -6.74
C LYS A 275 11.66 7.84 -5.98
N SER A 276 10.37 7.58 -5.93
CA SER A 276 9.43 8.37 -5.12
C SER A 276 9.37 7.89 -3.67
N ILE A 277 9.37 6.58 -3.44
CA ILE A 277 9.09 6.01 -2.11
C ILE A 277 10.32 6.07 -1.19
N LYS A 278 11.51 5.72 -1.70
CA LYS A 278 12.73 5.66 -0.88
C LYS A 278 13.09 7.01 -0.23
N PRO A 279 13.02 8.15 -0.94
CA PRO A 279 13.20 9.45 -0.30
C PRO A 279 12.13 9.76 0.74
N LEU A 280 10.86 9.41 0.49
CA LEU A 280 9.78 9.62 1.45
C LEU A 280 9.97 8.80 2.73
N CYS A 281 10.39 7.53 2.62
CA CYS A 281 10.76 6.70 3.78
C CYS A 281 11.84 7.39 4.62
N ASN A 282 12.92 7.87 3.99
CA ASN A 282 14.03 8.54 4.67
C ASN A 282 13.63 9.88 5.32
N ILE A 283 12.69 10.60 4.71
CA ILE A 283 12.16 11.86 5.28
C ILE A 283 11.33 11.55 6.53
N VAL A 284 10.45 10.56 6.47
CA VAL A 284 9.60 10.17 7.61
C VAL A 284 10.42 9.50 8.72
N GLY A 285 11.49 8.77 8.38
CA GLY A 285 12.34 8.07 9.33
C GLY A 285 12.30 6.55 9.25
N LEU A 286 11.61 6.00 8.26
CA LEU A 286 11.56 4.55 8.02
C LEU A 286 12.84 4.07 7.35
N THR A 287 13.33 2.91 7.77
CA THR A 287 14.49 2.28 7.14
C THR A 287 14.08 1.53 5.88
N TRP A 288 14.55 1.98 4.72
CA TRP A 288 14.38 1.25 3.47
C TRP A 288 15.25 -0.01 3.43
N VAL A 289 14.67 -1.17 3.15
CA VAL A 289 15.39 -2.44 2.99
C VAL A 289 15.71 -2.67 1.52
N ASP A 290 14.72 -3.10 0.73
CA ASP A 290 14.86 -3.35 -0.70
C ASP A 290 13.48 -3.44 -1.37
N GLN A 291 13.47 -3.72 -2.67
CA GLN A 291 12.27 -4.07 -3.42
C GLN A 291 12.45 -5.35 -4.24
N HIS A 292 11.39 -6.13 -4.33
CA HIS A 292 11.26 -7.21 -5.30
C HIS A 292 10.33 -6.78 -6.43
N ILE A 293 10.71 -7.05 -7.67
CA ILE A 293 9.89 -6.73 -8.85
C ILE A 293 9.74 -7.98 -9.71
N ASN A 294 8.51 -8.49 -9.82
CA ASN A 294 8.15 -9.52 -10.79
C ASN A 294 8.48 -9.04 -12.21
N SER A 295 9.43 -9.71 -12.86
CA SER A 295 9.96 -9.33 -14.17
C SER A 295 8.90 -9.36 -15.28
N ARG A 296 7.79 -10.07 -15.07
CA ARG A 296 6.73 -10.30 -16.07
C ARG A 296 5.49 -9.42 -15.90
N ASP A 297 5.34 -8.67 -14.81
CA ASP A 297 4.15 -7.82 -14.60
C ASP A 297 4.28 -6.45 -15.29
N LEU A 298 3.61 -6.27 -16.43
CA LEU A 298 3.69 -5.04 -17.22
C LEU A 298 3.07 -3.81 -16.54
N ARG A 299 2.39 -3.95 -15.40
CA ARG A 299 1.91 -2.79 -14.63
C ARG A 299 3.07 -2.00 -14.01
N SER A 300 4.19 -2.66 -13.75
CA SER A 300 5.43 -2.01 -13.33
C SER A 300 6.22 -1.46 -14.52
N SER A 301 6.68 -0.21 -14.41
CA SER A 301 7.53 0.42 -15.43
C SER A 301 8.89 -0.26 -15.58
N ALA A 302 9.41 -0.86 -14.50
CA ALA A 302 10.65 -1.63 -14.53
C ALA A 302 10.48 -2.93 -15.32
N SER A 303 9.41 -3.68 -15.06
CA SER A 303 9.10 -4.95 -15.73
C SER A 303 8.81 -4.76 -17.22
N ARG A 304 8.11 -3.69 -17.61
CA ARG A 304 7.94 -3.35 -19.04
C ARG A 304 9.27 -3.28 -19.76
N ARG A 305 10.26 -2.56 -19.20
CA ARG A 305 11.59 -2.43 -19.82
C ARG A 305 12.32 -3.78 -19.92
N ASN A 306 12.18 -4.65 -18.92
CA ASN A 306 12.80 -5.98 -18.93
C ASN A 306 12.19 -6.89 -20.00
N VAL A 307 10.86 -6.93 -20.08
CA VAL A 307 10.13 -7.67 -21.13
C VAL A 307 10.50 -7.17 -22.53
N TYR A 308 10.51 -5.85 -22.74
CA TYR A 308 10.91 -5.27 -24.03
C TYR A 308 12.36 -5.63 -24.40
N LYS A 309 13.30 -5.58 -23.45
CA LYS A 309 14.70 -5.97 -23.68
C LYS A 309 14.85 -7.45 -24.03
N GLU A 310 14.11 -8.33 -23.35
CA GLU A 310 14.17 -9.77 -23.61
C GLU A 310 13.62 -10.11 -25.01
N ILE A 311 12.49 -9.51 -25.40
CA ILE A 311 11.93 -9.67 -26.75
C ILE A 311 12.85 -9.08 -27.82
N ALA A 312 13.46 -7.92 -27.57
CA ALA A 312 14.45 -7.33 -28.48
C ALA A 312 15.74 -8.18 -28.57
N SER A 313 16.15 -8.84 -27.48
CA SER A 313 17.31 -9.75 -27.51
C SER A 313 17.03 -11.02 -28.33
N LEU A 314 15.77 -11.46 -28.38
CA LEU A 314 15.32 -12.58 -29.21
C LEU A 314 15.28 -12.20 -30.70
N SER A 315 14.99 -10.94 -31.05
CA SER A 315 15.04 -10.47 -32.44
C SER A 315 16.47 -10.31 -32.95
N GLY A 316 17.41 -9.90 -32.11
CA GLY A 316 18.84 -9.84 -32.45
C GLY A 316 19.47 -11.21 -32.71
N LYS A 317 19.05 -12.26 -32.00
CA LYS A 317 19.57 -13.64 -32.20
C LYS A 317 19.02 -14.34 -33.45
N ALA A 318 17.89 -13.90 -33.99
CA ALA A 318 17.31 -14.49 -35.20
C ALA A 318 18.02 -14.05 -36.50
N VAL A 319 18.81 -12.96 -36.46
CA VAL A 319 19.47 -12.39 -37.66
C VAL A 319 20.94 -12.81 -37.77
N VAL A 320 21.57 -13.34 -36.71
CA VAL A 320 23.00 -13.69 -36.70
C VAL A 320 23.30 -15.10 -37.24
N GLY A 321 22.27 -15.96 -37.42
CA GLY A 321 22.41 -17.31 -37.99
C GLY A 321 22.36 -17.33 -39.52
N GLY A 322 23.30 -16.69 -40.19
CA GLY A 322 23.39 -16.59 -41.66
C GLY A 322 23.73 -17.89 -42.42
N GLY A 323 23.62 -19.07 -41.81
CA GLY A 323 23.87 -20.35 -42.47
C GLY A 323 22.85 -21.39 -42.02
N ALA A 324 22.23 -22.09 -42.99
CA ALA A 324 21.33 -23.26 -42.94
C ALA A 324 20.20 -23.31 -41.85
N ALA A 325 20.44 -22.93 -40.61
CA ALA A 325 19.48 -22.86 -39.50
C ALA A 325 18.50 -21.68 -39.62
N GLY A 326 18.86 -20.58 -40.29
CA GLY A 326 18.00 -19.41 -40.48
C GLY A 326 16.82 -19.62 -41.44
N VAL A 327 16.94 -20.57 -42.37
CA VAL A 327 15.85 -20.94 -43.31
C VAL A 327 14.83 -21.84 -42.60
N GLY A 328 15.30 -22.80 -41.79
CA GLY A 328 14.42 -23.64 -40.98
C GLY A 328 13.56 -22.85 -40.00
N LEU A 329 14.08 -21.80 -39.37
CA LEU A 329 13.30 -20.96 -38.44
C LEU A 329 12.23 -20.08 -39.10
N LYS A 330 12.39 -19.74 -40.39
CA LYS A 330 11.36 -19.05 -41.18
C LYS A 330 10.24 -20.00 -41.60
N GLU A 331 10.57 -21.23 -41.98
CA GLU A 331 9.59 -22.27 -42.34
C GLU A 331 8.87 -22.86 -41.12
N LEU A 332 9.47 -22.80 -39.93
CA LEU A 332 8.90 -23.30 -38.67
C LEU A 332 7.98 -22.31 -37.93
N GLY A 333 7.60 -21.18 -38.52
CA GLY A 333 6.65 -20.24 -37.92
C GLY A 333 7.15 -19.50 -36.66
N VAL A 334 8.46 -19.53 -36.38
CA VAL A 334 9.04 -18.84 -35.22
C VAL A 334 8.98 -17.31 -35.40
N SER A 335 9.11 -16.83 -36.63
CA SER A 335 8.95 -15.40 -36.95
C SER A 335 7.52 -14.88 -36.73
N SER A 336 6.49 -15.71 -36.95
CA SER A 336 5.09 -15.36 -36.68
C SER A 336 4.77 -15.44 -35.20
N LEU A 337 5.33 -16.39 -34.45
CA LEU A 337 5.21 -16.46 -32.99
C LEU A 337 5.92 -15.30 -32.28
N GLN A 338 7.07 -14.86 -32.78
CA GLN A 338 7.78 -13.67 -32.27
C GLN A 338 7.00 -12.39 -32.55
N LYS A 339 6.45 -12.24 -33.77
CA LYS A 339 5.57 -11.11 -34.10
C LYS A 339 4.28 -11.13 -33.27
N ALA A 340 3.69 -12.30 -33.05
CA ALA A 340 2.53 -12.46 -32.19
C ALA A 340 2.84 -12.14 -30.72
N GLY A 341 4.02 -12.54 -30.22
CA GLY A 341 4.49 -12.20 -28.88
C GLY A 341 4.73 -10.71 -28.70
N ALA A 342 5.42 -10.05 -29.65
CA ALA A 342 5.62 -8.61 -29.63
C ALA A 342 4.28 -7.83 -29.71
N ALA A 343 3.39 -8.25 -30.62
CA ALA A 343 2.05 -7.67 -30.72
C ALA A 343 1.24 -7.87 -29.43
N ALA A 344 1.35 -9.03 -28.78
CA ALA A 344 0.70 -9.26 -27.48
C ALA A 344 1.26 -8.30 -26.41
N VAL A 345 2.58 -8.08 -26.35
CA VAL A 345 3.16 -7.11 -25.42
C VAL A 345 2.69 -5.69 -25.67
N ASP A 346 2.59 -5.27 -26.93
CA ASP A 346 2.12 -3.92 -27.27
C ASP A 346 0.63 -3.73 -26.98
N ILE A 347 -0.21 -4.73 -27.28
CA ILE A 347 -1.64 -4.74 -26.91
C ILE A 347 -1.78 -4.67 -25.39
N CYS A 348 -0.99 -5.45 -24.65
CA CYS A 348 -1.08 -5.50 -23.19
C CYS A 348 -0.52 -4.25 -22.53
N SER A 349 0.58 -3.70 -23.03
CA SER A 349 1.15 -2.44 -22.57
C SER A 349 0.19 -1.28 -22.82
N SER A 350 -0.51 -1.29 -23.96
CA SER A 350 -1.56 -0.31 -24.27
C SER A 350 -2.76 -0.44 -23.33
N ALA A 351 -3.20 -1.66 -23.02
CA ALA A 351 -4.29 -1.92 -22.08
C ALA A 351 -3.92 -1.52 -20.63
N VAL A 352 -2.65 -1.66 -20.24
CA VAL A 352 -2.16 -1.17 -18.94
C VAL A 352 -2.11 0.36 -18.90
N ALA A 353 -1.65 1.00 -19.98
CA ALA A 353 -1.54 2.45 -20.06
C ALA A 353 -2.91 3.15 -20.09
N ASN A 354 -3.89 2.55 -20.76
CA ASN A 354 -5.25 3.07 -20.87
C ASN A 354 -6.29 1.95 -20.71
N PRO A 355 -6.65 1.58 -19.46
CA PRO A 355 -7.50 0.44 -19.18
C PRO A 355 -8.97 0.74 -19.48
N THR A 356 -9.37 0.58 -20.74
CA THR A 356 -10.78 0.51 -21.15
C THR A 356 -11.26 -0.95 -21.18
N VAL A 357 -12.56 -1.20 -21.01
CA VAL A 357 -13.16 -2.55 -21.10
C VAL A 357 -12.75 -3.25 -22.40
N GLN A 358 -12.73 -2.50 -23.51
CA GLN A 358 -12.33 -3.00 -24.83
C GLN A 358 -10.85 -3.37 -24.88
N SER A 359 -9.96 -2.51 -24.36
CA SER A 359 -8.50 -2.77 -24.34
C SER A 359 -8.13 -3.97 -23.46
N VAL A 360 -8.80 -4.13 -22.31
CA VAL A 360 -8.60 -5.27 -21.41
C VAL A 360 -9.14 -6.55 -22.03
N ALA A 361 -10.29 -6.50 -22.72
CA ALA A 361 -10.83 -7.64 -23.47
C ALA A 361 -9.93 -8.04 -24.65
N LEU A 362 -9.37 -7.06 -25.38
CA LEU A 362 -8.38 -7.30 -26.45
C LEU A 362 -7.10 -7.92 -25.90
N ALA A 363 -6.59 -7.44 -24.76
CA ALA A 363 -5.45 -8.03 -24.08
C ALA A 363 -5.74 -9.46 -23.60
N ALA A 364 -6.91 -9.70 -23.00
CA ALA A 364 -7.35 -11.04 -22.61
C ALA A 364 -7.52 -11.99 -23.82
N GLY A 365 -8.04 -11.48 -24.94
CA GLY A 365 -8.15 -12.20 -26.20
C GLY A 365 -6.79 -12.54 -26.81
N ALA A 366 -5.83 -11.62 -26.77
CA ALA A 366 -4.45 -11.89 -27.14
C ALA A 366 -3.82 -12.96 -26.21
N ALA A 367 -4.12 -12.93 -24.91
CA ALA A 367 -3.72 -13.96 -23.95
C ALA A 367 -4.23 -15.34 -24.35
N TYR A 368 -5.51 -15.41 -24.69
CA TYR A 368 -6.17 -16.64 -25.09
C TYR A 368 -5.65 -17.14 -26.45
N GLY A 369 -5.39 -16.23 -27.40
CA GLY A 369 -4.79 -16.56 -28.69
C GLY A 369 -3.41 -17.19 -28.54
N VAL A 370 -2.57 -16.65 -27.64
CA VAL A 370 -1.29 -17.28 -27.27
C VAL A 370 -1.55 -18.65 -26.66
N PHE A 371 -2.48 -18.77 -25.70
CA PHE A 371 -2.80 -20.02 -25.03
C PHE A 371 -3.27 -21.14 -25.99
N VAL A 372 -4.13 -20.82 -26.96
CA VAL A 372 -4.70 -21.79 -27.93
C VAL A 372 -3.73 -22.14 -29.05
N ALA A 373 -2.92 -21.19 -29.53
CA ALA A 373 -1.85 -21.47 -30.50
C ALA A 373 -0.79 -22.45 -29.94
N GLY A 374 -0.71 -22.56 -28.61
CA GLY A 374 0.14 -23.49 -27.88
C GLY A 374 -0.51 -24.83 -27.51
N LYS A 375 -1.35 -25.45 -28.36
CA LYS A 375 -1.80 -26.85 -28.14
C LYS A 375 -1.02 -27.92 -28.95
N GLY A 376 -0.02 -27.51 -29.76
CA GLY A 376 0.84 -28.43 -30.53
C GLY A 376 2.15 -28.82 -29.84
N VAL A 377 2.89 -29.76 -30.46
CA VAL A 377 4.18 -30.37 -30.03
C VAL A 377 5.28 -29.36 -29.61
N TYR A 378 5.13 -28.09 -29.96
CA TYR A 378 6.03 -26.96 -29.67
C TYR A 378 5.97 -26.42 -28.21
N THR A 379 5.11 -26.99 -27.38
CA THR A 379 4.74 -26.52 -26.02
C THR A 379 5.75 -26.75 -24.91
N LYS A 380 6.77 -27.59 -25.13
CA LYS A 380 7.73 -27.95 -24.07
C LYS A 380 9.06 -27.17 -24.13
N SER A 381 9.34 -26.43 -25.21
CA SER A 381 10.72 -25.97 -25.50
C SER A 381 10.91 -24.50 -25.90
N SER A 382 9.87 -23.69 -26.11
CA SER A 382 10.07 -22.27 -26.49
C SER A 382 9.93 -21.32 -25.29
N GLY A 383 11.06 -20.75 -24.84
CA GLY A 383 11.10 -19.77 -23.74
C GLY A 383 10.22 -18.53 -24.00
N ALA A 384 10.01 -18.15 -25.26
CA ALA A 384 9.14 -17.03 -25.63
C ALA A 384 7.67 -17.25 -25.28
N TYR A 385 7.16 -18.49 -25.43
CA TYR A 385 5.78 -18.82 -25.07
C TYR A 385 5.59 -18.80 -23.55
N LYS A 386 6.51 -19.42 -22.80
CA LYS A 386 6.49 -19.39 -21.33
C LYS A 386 6.54 -17.95 -20.80
N ALA A 387 7.43 -17.12 -21.34
CA ALA A 387 7.54 -15.71 -20.99
C ALA A 387 6.25 -14.92 -21.29
N ALA A 388 5.63 -15.14 -22.46
CA ALA A 388 4.37 -14.49 -22.82
C ALA A 388 3.22 -14.93 -21.89
N LYS A 389 3.10 -16.23 -21.62
CA LYS A 389 2.09 -16.76 -20.68
C LYS A 389 2.30 -16.22 -19.26
N ALA A 390 3.53 -16.24 -18.75
CA ALA A 390 3.89 -15.71 -17.43
C ALA A 390 3.58 -14.22 -17.32
N MET A 391 3.85 -13.46 -18.38
CA MET A 391 3.51 -12.03 -18.48
C MET A 391 2.02 -11.77 -18.41
N MET A 392 1.23 -12.50 -19.20
CA MET A 392 -0.22 -12.33 -19.19
C MET A 392 -0.82 -12.62 -17.82
N ILE A 393 -0.39 -13.73 -17.22
CA ILE A 393 -0.92 -14.13 -15.92
C ILE A 393 -0.41 -13.21 -14.80
N SER A 394 0.81 -12.69 -14.89
CA SER A 394 1.33 -11.72 -13.92
C SER A 394 0.70 -10.33 -14.06
N THR A 395 0.31 -9.93 -15.27
CA THR A 395 -0.20 -8.58 -15.54
C THR A 395 -1.72 -8.49 -15.33
N PHE A 396 -2.47 -9.48 -15.78
CA PHE A 396 -3.94 -9.47 -15.77
C PHE A 396 -4.56 -10.54 -14.88
N GLY A 397 -3.81 -11.59 -14.55
CA GLY A 397 -4.23 -12.67 -13.67
C GLY A 397 -3.68 -12.52 -12.24
N ALA A 398 -3.67 -13.64 -11.52
CA ALA A 398 -3.18 -13.72 -10.15
C ALA A 398 -1.64 -13.89 -10.04
N GLY A 399 -0.89 -13.84 -11.15
CA GLY A 399 0.55 -14.10 -11.14
C GLY A 399 1.35 -13.08 -10.31
N SER A 400 0.87 -11.84 -10.21
CA SER A 400 1.51 -10.82 -9.36
C SER A 400 1.38 -11.09 -7.86
N GLU A 401 0.41 -11.92 -7.46
CA GLU A 401 0.16 -12.30 -6.07
C GLU A 401 1.23 -13.27 -5.54
N PHE A 402 1.98 -13.93 -6.43
CA PHE A 402 3.02 -14.89 -6.08
C PHE A 402 4.41 -14.26 -6.08
N TRP A 403 5.29 -14.82 -5.24
CA TRP A 403 6.72 -14.56 -5.33
C TRP A 403 7.37 -15.71 -6.10
N TYR A 404 7.83 -15.43 -7.31
CA TYR A 404 8.52 -16.40 -8.15
C TYR A 404 9.86 -15.86 -8.65
N GLU A 405 10.83 -16.75 -8.84
CA GLU A 405 12.15 -16.38 -9.37
C GLU A 405 12.27 -16.59 -10.88
N ASN A 406 11.45 -17.49 -11.42
CA ASN A 406 11.41 -17.81 -12.84
C ASN A 406 10.00 -18.23 -13.28
N ASP A 407 9.79 -18.34 -14.60
CA ASP A 407 8.48 -18.63 -15.18
C ASP A 407 7.97 -20.03 -14.80
N ASP A 408 8.86 -21.02 -14.58
CA ASP A 408 8.47 -22.39 -14.22
C ASP A 408 7.98 -22.47 -12.76
N ASP A 409 8.67 -21.79 -11.84
CA ASP A 409 8.25 -21.62 -10.44
C ASP A 409 6.85 -20.96 -10.35
N LEU A 410 6.60 -19.92 -11.15
CA LEU A 410 5.27 -19.32 -11.24
C LEU A 410 4.21 -20.34 -11.66
N PHE A 411 4.48 -21.14 -12.69
CA PHE A 411 3.49 -22.10 -13.20
C PHE A 411 3.23 -23.25 -12.22
N GLU A 412 4.25 -23.70 -11.50
CA GLU A 412 4.12 -24.71 -10.46
C GLU A 412 3.24 -24.20 -9.31
N GLN A 413 3.54 -23.01 -8.77
CA GLN A 413 2.75 -22.38 -7.70
C GLN A 413 1.28 -22.11 -8.09
N MET A 414 1.01 -21.91 -9.38
CA MET A 414 -0.35 -21.71 -9.88
C MET A 414 -1.14 -23.01 -10.11
N SER A 415 -0.45 -24.15 -10.14
CA SER A 415 -1.05 -25.48 -10.34
C SER A 415 -1.30 -26.23 -9.04
N ALA A 416 -0.66 -25.79 -7.95
CA ALA A 416 -0.91 -26.22 -6.58
C ALA A 416 -2.12 -25.48 -5.98
#